data_AF-A0A0K2TUM6-F1
#
_entry.id   AF-A0A0K2TUM6-F1
#
_cell.length_a   1.000
_cell.length_b   1.000
_cell.length_c   1.000
_cell.angle_alpha   90.00
_cell.angle_beta   90.00
_cell.angle_gamma   90.00
#
_symmetry.space_group_name_H-M   'P 1'
#
loop_
_entity.id
_entity.type
_entity.pdbx_description
1 polymer ?
#
loop_
_entity_poly.entity_id
_entity_poly.type
_entity_poly.pdbx_seq_one_letter_code
_entity_poly.pdbx_strand_id
1 'polypeptide(L)'
;RTKSNKQHVHLTNLSLESTGTYKCEVSAEAPNFRTKSAHQDMVVVVVPESAEIVGTRPMYFVGDTVNVTCYSYKSRPSASLSWRINGQEVTPEFEKLGDYLHYEKNVRNRDMILSGNPYYGSSENKNDKLATKLNAKLKEYRPKVEKNNLETSALGLTFKVGKQYLGIGLKLECTVAIGSVYWQSFNAEIPVELREQSSVSNSWWISSSGERPTILGASSYTFMNVLSITIGVVLSYYKSLS
;
A
#
# COMPACT_ATOMS: atom_id res chain seq x y z
N ARG A 1 -32.34 19.37 -30.82
CA ARG A 1 -31.02 19.69 -31.42
C ARG A 1 -30.12 18.48 -31.25
N THR A 2 -29.61 17.90 -32.34
CA THR A 2 -28.58 16.85 -32.29
C THR A 2 -27.26 17.46 -31.79
N LYS A 3 -26.62 16.84 -30.80
CA LYS A 3 -25.31 17.28 -30.28
C LYS A 3 -24.17 17.02 -31.28
N SER A 4 -24.33 16.04 -32.16
CA SER A 4 -23.36 15.66 -33.18
C SER A 4 -23.37 16.62 -34.38
N ASN A 5 -22.20 16.82 -34.99
CA ASN A 5 -22.00 17.64 -36.19
C ASN A 5 -21.00 16.96 -37.16
N LYS A 6 -20.59 17.66 -38.23
CA LYS A 6 -19.69 17.13 -39.27
C LYS A 6 -18.30 16.68 -38.77
N GLN A 7 -17.87 17.15 -37.60
CA GLN A 7 -16.56 16.89 -37.02
C GLN A 7 -16.63 16.13 -35.68
N HIS A 8 -17.76 16.24 -34.97
CA HIS A 8 -17.92 15.72 -33.62
C HIS A 8 -19.09 14.74 -33.57
N VAL A 9 -18.80 13.52 -33.12
CA VAL A 9 -19.81 12.50 -32.82
C VAL A 9 -20.00 12.46 -31.31
N HIS A 10 -21.20 12.78 -30.84
CA HIS A 10 -21.55 12.64 -29.43
C HIS A 10 -22.23 11.28 -29.22
N LEU A 11 -21.59 10.39 -28.48
CA LEU A 11 -22.15 9.10 -28.09
C LEU A 11 -22.81 9.19 -26.72
N THR A 12 -23.91 8.49 -26.52
CA THR A 12 -24.66 8.40 -25.24
C THR A 12 -24.96 6.95 -24.93
N ASN A 13 -25.17 6.63 -23.64
CA ASN A 13 -25.48 5.27 -23.18
C ASN A 13 -24.41 4.26 -23.61
N LEU A 14 -23.14 4.62 -23.38
CA LEU A 14 -22.01 3.76 -23.66
C LEU A 14 -22.04 2.52 -22.76
N SER A 15 -21.71 1.38 -23.34
CA SER A 15 -21.50 0.11 -22.64
C SER A 15 -20.09 -0.40 -22.90
N LEU A 16 -19.67 -1.45 -22.19
CA LEU A 16 -18.38 -2.12 -22.44
C LEU A 16 -18.23 -2.56 -23.91
N GLU A 17 -19.32 -2.97 -24.55
CA GLU A 17 -19.37 -3.39 -25.96
C GLU A 17 -19.20 -2.22 -26.94
N SER A 18 -19.33 -0.97 -26.47
CA SER A 18 -19.00 0.22 -27.28
C SER A 18 -17.49 0.40 -27.46
N THR A 19 -16.66 -0.38 -26.77
CA THR A 19 -15.21 -0.40 -26.99
C THR A 19 -14.89 -0.88 -28.41
N GLY A 20 -14.10 -0.11 -29.16
CA GLY A 20 -13.77 -0.46 -30.53
C GLY A 20 -12.97 0.59 -31.27
N THR A 21 -12.68 0.29 -32.54
CA THR A 21 -12.02 1.24 -33.45
C THR A 21 -13.07 2.05 -34.19
N TYR A 22 -13.07 3.35 -33.98
CA TYR A 22 -13.99 4.29 -34.62
C TYR A 22 -13.32 4.89 -35.85
N LYS A 23 -14.04 4.91 -36.97
CA LYS A 23 -13.59 5.46 -38.26
C LYS A 23 -14.32 6.76 -38.57
N CYS A 24 -13.57 7.79 -38.95
CA CYS A 24 -14.11 8.95 -39.65
C CYS A 24 -13.72 8.86 -41.12
N GLU A 25 -14.69 9.07 -42.03
CA GLU A 25 -14.50 8.97 -43.48
C GLU A 25 -15.11 10.19 -44.17
N VAL A 26 -14.38 10.75 -45.13
CA VAL A 26 -14.82 11.87 -45.98
C VAL A 26 -14.61 11.48 -47.43
N SER A 27 -15.66 11.57 -48.24
CA SER A 27 -15.66 11.19 -49.65
C SER A 27 -16.02 12.39 -50.53
N ALA A 28 -15.30 12.56 -51.64
CA ALA A 28 -15.62 13.50 -52.70
C ALA A 28 -16.71 12.93 -53.63
N GLU A 29 -17.49 13.80 -54.25
CA GLU A 29 -18.56 13.46 -55.19
C GLU A 29 -18.06 13.44 -56.65
N ALA A 30 -18.94 13.07 -57.59
CA ALA A 30 -18.65 12.96 -59.02
C ALA A 30 -17.91 14.20 -59.58
N PRO A 31 -17.00 14.02 -60.57
CA PRO A 31 -16.68 12.78 -61.27
C PRO A 31 -15.59 11.92 -60.59
N ASN A 32 -14.97 12.39 -59.50
CA ASN A 32 -13.83 11.73 -58.85
C ASN A 32 -14.16 11.37 -57.40
N PHE A 33 -14.60 10.13 -57.17
CA PHE A 33 -14.91 9.61 -55.84
C PHE A 33 -13.65 9.25 -55.06
N ARG A 34 -13.00 10.26 -54.45
CA ARG A 34 -11.85 10.07 -53.55
C ARG A 34 -12.31 10.02 -52.11
N THR A 35 -11.88 8.99 -51.38
CA THR A 35 -12.18 8.82 -49.96
C THR A 35 -10.91 9.01 -49.12
N LYS A 36 -11.01 9.76 -48.02
CA LYS A 36 -10.01 9.84 -46.96
C LYS A 36 -10.63 9.38 -45.66
N SER A 37 -9.89 8.57 -44.90
CA SER A 37 -10.35 8.09 -43.60
C SER A 37 -9.26 8.12 -42.55
N ALA A 38 -9.66 8.36 -41.32
CA ALA A 38 -8.84 8.21 -40.13
C ALA A 38 -9.55 7.30 -39.12
N HIS A 39 -8.79 6.62 -38.27
CA HIS A 39 -9.32 5.70 -37.27
C HIS A 39 -8.70 5.98 -35.91
N GLN A 40 -9.47 5.79 -34.84
CA GLN A 40 -9.00 5.90 -33.47
C GLN A 40 -9.70 4.86 -32.60
N ASP A 41 -8.96 4.29 -31.66
CA ASP A 41 -9.50 3.35 -30.70
C ASP A 41 -10.14 4.08 -29.50
N MET A 42 -11.32 3.60 -29.09
CA MET A 42 -12.02 4.05 -27.89
C MET A 42 -12.20 2.85 -26.97
N VAL A 43 -11.86 3.06 -25.68
CA VAL A 43 -12.02 2.05 -24.63
C VAL A 43 -12.98 2.61 -23.58
N VAL A 44 -14.03 1.85 -23.29
CA VAL A 44 -14.92 2.14 -22.17
C VAL A 44 -14.35 1.49 -20.91
N VAL A 45 -14.05 2.30 -19.91
CA VAL A 45 -13.47 1.86 -18.63
C VAL A 45 -14.55 1.78 -17.57
N VAL A 46 -14.53 0.71 -16.79
CA VAL A 46 -15.24 0.57 -15.52
C VAL A 46 -14.22 0.81 -14.42
N VAL A 47 -14.38 1.90 -13.68
CA VAL A 47 -13.54 2.23 -12.53
C VAL A 47 -13.76 1.20 -11.41
N PRO A 48 -12.76 0.95 -10.55
CA PRO A 48 -12.92 0.03 -9.43
C PRO A 48 -14.07 0.46 -8.52
N GLU A 49 -14.80 -0.52 -7.98
CA GLU A 49 -15.89 -0.29 -7.02
C GLU A 49 -15.33 0.22 -5.68
N SER A 50 -14.23 -0.40 -5.25
CA SER A 50 -13.50 -0.03 -4.04
C SER A 50 -12.07 -0.58 -4.11
N ALA A 51 -11.22 -0.10 -3.21
CA ALA A 51 -9.92 -0.70 -2.96
C ALA A 51 -9.56 -0.55 -1.49
N GLU A 52 -8.72 -1.46 -1.01
CA GLU A 52 -8.33 -1.52 0.39
C GLU A 52 -6.99 -2.22 0.59
N ILE A 53 -6.37 -1.94 1.74
CA ILE A 53 -5.17 -2.62 2.19
C ILE A 53 -5.57 -3.63 3.27
N VAL A 54 -5.28 -4.90 3.03
CA VAL A 54 -5.59 -6.02 3.94
C VAL A 54 -4.30 -6.60 4.54
N GLY A 55 -4.38 -7.03 5.81
CA GLY A 55 -3.28 -7.70 6.52
C GLY A 55 -2.44 -6.79 7.41
N THR A 56 -2.81 -5.52 7.54
CA THR A 56 -2.16 -4.58 8.47
C THR A 56 -2.40 -4.99 9.91
N ARG A 57 -1.49 -4.57 10.79
CA ARG A 57 -1.62 -4.68 12.24
C ARG A 57 -1.81 -3.28 12.84
N PRO A 58 -2.46 -3.17 14.01
CA PRO A 58 -2.61 -1.87 14.69
C PRO A 58 -1.28 -1.27 15.12
N MET A 59 -0.22 -2.09 15.26
CA MET A 59 1.12 -1.68 15.62
C MET A 59 2.14 -2.70 15.10
N TYR A 60 3.36 -2.25 14.81
CA TYR A 60 4.50 -3.11 14.51
C TYR A 60 5.69 -2.81 15.44
N PHE A 61 6.54 -3.80 15.65
CA PHE A 61 7.81 -3.62 16.33
C PHE A 61 8.98 -3.64 15.34
N VAL A 62 10.09 -2.99 15.70
CA VAL A 62 11.35 -3.13 14.95
C VAL A 62 11.72 -4.62 14.84
N GLY A 63 12.00 -5.06 13.62
CA GLY A 63 12.30 -6.45 13.27
C GLY A 63 11.10 -7.28 12.82
N ASP A 64 9.87 -6.78 13.01
CA ASP A 64 8.65 -7.45 12.52
C ASP A 64 8.67 -7.54 11.00
N THR A 65 7.90 -8.50 10.49
CA THR A 65 7.64 -8.65 9.05
C THR A 65 6.26 -8.13 8.75
N VAL A 66 6.18 -7.10 7.91
CA VAL A 66 4.93 -6.61 7.33
C VAL A 66 4.61 -7.50 6.14
N ASN A 67 3.38 -8.00 6.07
CA ASN A 67 2.87 -8.76 4.93
C ASN A 67 1.43 -8.30 4.70
N VAL A 68 1.25 -7.43 3.71
CA VAL A 68 -0.04 -6.81 3.39
C VAL A 68 -0.34 -7.01 1.91
N THR A 69 -1.62 -6.97 1.56
CA THR A 69 -2.06 -7.04 0.16
C THR A 69 -3.05 -5.93 -0.11
N CYS A 70 -2.82 -5.20 -1.20
CA CYS A 70 -3.77 -4.22 -1.70
C CYS A 70 -4.69 -4.93 -2.69
N TYR A 71 -5.99 -4.71 -2.54
CA TYR A 71 -7.02 -5.21 -3.45
C TYR A 71 -7.70 -4.04 -4.13
N SER A 72 -7.93 -4.16 -5.44
CA SER A 72 -8.80 -3.27 -6.21
C SER A 72 -9.91 -4.10 -6.86
N TYR A 73 -11.14 -3.83 -6.46
CA TYR A 73 -12.27 -4.68 -6.77
C TYR A 73 -13.01 -4.24 -8.04
N LYS A 74 -13.28 -5.23 -8.90
CA LYS A 74 -14.23 -5.16 -10.02
C LYS A 74 -14.05 -3.96 -10.96
N SER A 75 -12.86 -3.80 -11.53
CA SER A 75 -12.63 -2.83 -12.60
C SER A 75 -12.64 -3.50 -13.98
N ARG A 76 -12.69 -2.68 -15.04
CA ARG A 76 -12.39 -3.14 -16.40
C ARG A 76 -11.74 -2.02 -17.21
N PRO A 77 -10.53 -2.24 -17.77
CA PRO A 77 -9.65 -3.40 -17.55
C PRO A 77 -9.18 -3.51 -16.09
N SER A 78 -8.51 -4.61 -15.75
CA SER A 78 -7.85 -4.80 -14.45
C SER A 78 -6.94 -3.62 -14.12
N ALA A 79 -7.08 -3.06 -12.91
CA ALA A 79 -6.25 -1.95 -12.47
C ALA A 79 -4.80 -2.37 -12.24
N SER A 80 -3.87 -1.47 -12.55
CA SER A 80 -2.47 -1.54 -12.15
C SER A 80 -2.34 -1.03 -10.70
N LEU A 81 -1.53 -1.73 -9.90
CA LEU A 81 -1.33 -1.41 -8.49
C LEU A 81 0.14 -1.05 -8.24
N SER A 82 0.40 -0.10 -7.35
CA SER A 82 1.74 0.22 -6.89
C SER A 82 1.76 0.52 -5.40
N TRP A 83 2.94 0.40 -4.79
CA TRP A 83 3.15 0.61 -3.37
C TRP A 83 4.19 1.69 -3.10
N ARG A 84 3.92 2.51 -2.09
CA ARG A 84 4.88 3.43 -1.48
C ARG A 84 4.96 3.18 0.03
N ILE A 85 6.16 3.30 0.58
CA ILE A 85 6.43 3.25 2.02
C ILE A 85 7.06 4.57 2.42
N ASN A 86 6.38 5.33 3.27
CA ASN A 86 6.82 6.64 3.75
C ASN A 86 7.22 7.59 2.60
N GLY A 87 6.45 7.56 1.50
CA GLY A 87 6.68 8.39 0.31
C GLY A 87 7.71 7.83 -0.68
N GLN A 88 8.44 6.77 -0.34
CA GLN A 88 9.38 6.09 -1.23
C GLN A 88 8.68 4.97 -2.00
N GLU A 89 8.86 4.97 -3.33
CA GLU A 89 8.28 3.94 -4.20
C GLU A 89 8.98 2.59 -4.06
N VAL A 90 8.17 1.53 -3.97
CA VAL A 90 8.66 0.15 -3.98
C VAL A 90 8.71 -0.30 -5.43
N THR A 91 9.91 -0.38 -5.99
CA THR A 91 10.09 -0.97 -7.31
C THR A 91 10.06 -2.50 -7.21
N PRO A 92 9.52 -3.21 -8.20
CA PRO A 92 9.64 -4.66 -8.25
C PRO A 92 11.13 -5.03 -8.33
N GLU A 93 11.63 -5.73 -7.32
CA GLU A 93 12.91 -6.43 -7.44
C GLU A 93 12.64 -7.63 -8.37
N PHE A 94 12.72 -7.39 -9.68
CA PHE A 94 12.79 -8.47 -10.65
C PHE A 94 14.09 -9.23 -10.35
N GLU A 95 14.00 -10.27 -9.51
CA GLU A 95 15.01 -11.32 -9.50
C GLU A 95 15.20 -11.70 -10.97
N LYS A 96 16.42 -11.53 -11.47
CA LYS A 96 16.79 -11.77 -12.87
C LYS A 96 16.41 -13.20 -13.27
N LEU A 97 15.17 -13.41 -13.66
CA LEU A 97 14.73 -14.60 -14.35
C LEU A 97 14.88 -14.27 -15.83
N GLY A 98 15.98 -14.75 -16.40
CA GLY A 98 16.35 -14.59 -17.80
C GLY A 98 15.44 -15.36 -18.75
N ASP A 99 14.12 -15.12 -18.68
CA ASP A 99 13.11 -15.66 -19.59
C ASP A 99 11.98 -14.63 -19.82
N TYR A 100 12.32 -13.35 -19.97
CA TYR A 100 11.40 -12.34 -20.52
C TYR A 100 11.40 -12.42 -22.05
N LEU A 101 11.00 -13.57 -22.60
CA LEU A 101 10.71 -13.68 -24.01
C LEU A 101 9.30 -13.12 -24.28
N HIS A 102 9.30 -11.98 -24.96
CA HIS A 102 8.24 -11.49 -25.86
C HIS A 102 6.95 -10.92 -25.23
N TYR A 103 7.03 -9.69 -24.69
CA TYR A 103 5.96 -8.74 -25.02
C TYR A 103 6.15 -8.39 -26.50
N GLU A 104 5.34 -8.99 -27.38
CA GLU A 104 5.39 -8.73 -28.81
C GLU A 104 5.38 -7.21 -29.06
N LYS A 105 6.37 -6.73 -29.81
CA LYS A 105 6.37 -5.39 -30.43
C LYS A 105 5.34 -5.32 -31.57
N ASN A 106 4.09 -5.68 -31.28
CA ASN A 106 2.91 -5.43 -32.08
C ASN A 106 1.87 -4.72 -31.21
N VAL A 107 2.26 -3.58 -30.65
CA VAL A 107 1.36 -2.68 -29.91
C VAL A 107 0.35 -2.16 -30.92
N ARG A 108 -0.88 -2.69 -30.89
CA ARG A 108 -2.00 -2.06 -31.61
C ARG A 108 -2.27 -0.74 -30.90
N ASN A 109 -2.71 0.27 -31.64
CA ASN A 109 -2.95 1.62 -31.09
C ASN A 109 -3.85 1.63 -29.83
N ARG A 110 -4.74 0.62 -29.67
CA ARG A 110 -5.55 0.33 -28.46
C ARG A 110 -4.75 0.28 -27.17
N ASP A 111 -3.56 -0.31 -27.23
CA ASP A 111 -2.75 -0.53 -26.05
C ASP A 111 -2.15 0.79 -25.56
N MET A 112 -2.01 1.84 -26.37
CA MET A 112 -1.41 3.12 -25.96
C MET A 112 -2.20 3.88 -24.88
N ILE A 113 -3.54 3.73 -24.82
CA ILE A 113 -4.40 4.37 -23.81
C ILE A 113 -4.23 3.70 -22.43
N LEU A 114 -4.02 2.37 -22.43
CA LEU A 114 -3.90 1.54 -21.22
C LEU A 114 -2.44 1.22 -20.86
N SER A 115 -1.52 1.36 -21.81
CA SER A 115 -0.07 1.27 -21.66
C SER A 115 0.54 2.63 -21.31
N GLY A 116 -0.29 3.64 -21.03
CA GLY A 116 0.13 4.78 -20.26
C GLY A 116 0.66 4.25 -18.95
N ASN A 117 1.97 4.01 -18.92
CA ASN A 117 2.68 3.52 -17.76
C ASN A 117 2.31 4.48 -16.63
N PRO A 118 1.72 4.03 -15.50
CA PRO A 118 1.32 4.92 -14.41
C PRO A 118 2.53 5.52 -13.67
N TYR A 119 3.69 5.58 -14.34
CA TYR A 119 4.89 6.27 -13.91
C TYR A 119 4.59 7.76 -13.77
N TYR A 120 4.18 8.14 -12.56
CA TYR A 120 4.53 9.43 -12.00
C TYR A 120 6.06 9.55 -12.16
N GLY A 121 6.51 10.51 -12.96
CA GLY A 121 7.88 10.57 -13.46
C GLY A 121 8.95 10.30 -12.40
N SER A 122 9.65 9.17 -12.54
CA SER A 122 11.01 9.07 -12.03
C SER A 122 11.89 9.95 -12.92
N SER A 123 11.93 11.25 -12.62
CA SER A 123 13.14 12.01 -12.94
C SER A 123 14.24 11.38 -12.10
N GLU A 124 14.94 10.40 -12.66
CA GLU A 124 16.22 9.95 -12.11
C GLU A 124 17.16 11.15 -12.17
N ASN A 125 17.11 11.99 -11.14
CA ASN A 125 18.22 12.85 -10.83
C ASN A 125 19.39 11.90 -10.58
N LYS A 126 20.41 11.94 -11.45
CA LYS A 126 21.65 11.15 -11.31
C LYS A 126 22.40 11.43 -9.98
N ASN A 127 21.91 12.39 -9.20
CA ASN A 127 22.36 12.74 -7.87
C ASN A 127 21.63 11.98 -6.73
N ASP A 128 20.57 11.23 -7.01
CA ASP A 128 19.86 10.40 -6.02
C ASP A 128 20.43 8.98 -5.95
N LYS A 129 21.76 8.88 -5.84
CA LYS A 129 22.47 7.60 -5.61
C LYS A 129 22.53 7.21 -4.13
N LEU A 130 21.73 7.86 -3.28
CA LEU A 130 21.57 7.52 -1.87
C LEU A 130 20.10 7.36 -1.48
N ALA A 131 19.20 7.10 -2.44
CA ALA A 131 17.93 6.44 -2.10
C ALA A 131 18.29 5.06 -1.51
N THR A 132 18.20 4.96 -0.20
CA THR A 132 18.51 3.74 0.54
C THR A 132 17.68 2.63 -0.08
N LYS A 133 18.32 1.58 -0.61
CA LYS A 133 17.63 0.46 -1.27
C LYS A 133 16.65 -0.13 -0.25
N LEU A 134 15.38 0.14 -0.46
CA LEU A 134 14.31 -0.35 0.39
C LEU A 134 14.20 -1.86 0.20
N ASN A 135 14.51 -2.64 1.23
CA ASN A 135 14.44 -4.10 1.19
C ASN A 135 12.98 -4.57 1.30
N ALA A 136 12.20 -4.32 0.26
CA ALA A 136 10.79 -4.70 0.15
C ALA A 136 10.58 -5.56 -1.08
N LYS A 137 9.72 -6.59 -0.94
CA LYS A 137 9.36 -7.53 -1.99
C LYS A 137 7.91 -7.31 -2.39
N LEU A 138 7.68 -7.22 -3.70
CA LEU A 138 6.34 -7.20 -4.27
C LEU A 138 5.94 -8.60 -4.73
N LYS A 139 4.67 -8.93 -4.56
CA LYS A 139 4.07 -10.17 -5.07
C LYS A 139 2.85 -9.83 -5.92
N GLU A 140 3.01 -9.90 -7.23
CA GLU A 140 1.93 -9.68 -8.17
C GLU A 140 1.00 -10.90 -8.21
N TYR A 141 -0.31 -10.64 -8.15
CA TYR A 141 -1.33 -11.66 -8.31
C TYR A 141 -2.03 -11.47 -9.65
N ARG A 142 -2.31 -12.58 -10.34
CA ARG A 142 -3.13 -12.52 -11.56
C ARG A 142 -4.52 -11.97 -11.22
N PRO A 143 -5.05 -10.99 -11.99
CA PRO A 143 -6.39 -10.48 -11.77
C PRO A 143 -7.42 -11.61 -11.77
N LYS A 144 -8.34 -11.57 -10.80
CA LYS A 144 -9.43 -12.53 -10.69
C LYS A 144 -10.65 -11.99 -11.42
N VAL A 145 -11.19 -12.76 -12.36
CA VAL A 145 -12.41 -12.40 -13.07
C VAL A 145 -13.62 -12.73 -12.18
N GLU A 146 -14.48 -11.75 -11.99
CA GLU A 146 -15.73 -11.82 -11.23
C GLU A 146 -16.96 -11.78 -12.17
N LYS A 147 -18.16 -11.68 -11.58
CA LYS A 147 -19.41 -11.51 -12.33
C LYS A 147 -19.33 -10.31 -13.28
N ASN A 148 -20.06 -10.38 -14.39
CA ASN A 148 -20.08 -9.36 -15.46
C ASN A 148 -18.72 -9.15 -16.13
N ASN A 149 -17.80 -10.12 -16.04
CA ASN A 149 -16.45 -10.05 -16.61
C ASN A 149 -15.67 -8.80 -16.12
N LEU A 150 -15.88 -8.42 -14.86
CA LEU A 150 -15.05 -7.43 -14.18
C LEU A 150 -13.88 -8.13 -13.49
N GLU A 151 -12.81 -7.40 -13.24
CA GLU A 151 -11.55 -7.96 -12.78
C GLU A 151 -11.14 -7.32 -11.45
N THR A 152 -10.70 -8.16 -10.53
CA THR A 152 -10.15 -7.74 -9.24
C THR A 152 -8.64 -7.95 -9.25
N SER A 153 -7.90 -6.84 -9.18
CA SER A 153 -6.44 -6.82 -9.12
C SER A 153 -5.96 -6.91 -7.67
N ALA A 154 -4.80 -7.52 -7.45
CA ALA A 154 -4.18 -7.56 -6.14
C ALA A 154 -2.64 -7.49 -6.21
N LEU A 155 -2.03 -6.77 -5.26
CA LEU A 155 -0.58 -6.63 -5.15
C LEU A 155 -0.13 -6.76 -3.70
N GLY A 156 0.66 -7.79 -3.41
CA GLY A 156 1.25 -8.04 -2.11
C GLY A 156 2.52 -7.23 -1.88
N LEU A 157 2.74 -6.80 -0.65
CA LEU A 157 3.94 -6.11 -0.17
C LEU A 157 4.48 -6.83 1.07
N THR A 158 5.77 -7.17 1.06
CA THR A 158 6.44 -7.79 2.20
C THR A 158 7.79 -7.14 2.47
N PHE A 159 8.03 -6.70 3.71
CA PHE A 159 9.31 -6.13 4.13
C PHE A 159 9.53 -6.29 5.64
N LYS A 160 10.79 -6.11 6.07
CA LYS A 160 11.13 -6.08 7.49
C LYS A 160 11.14 -4.65 8.03
N VAL A 161 10.51 -4.44 9.18
CA VAL A 161 10.48 -3.14 9.86
C VAL A 161 11.87 -2.83 10.41
N GLY A 162 12.52 -1.82 9.83
CA GLY A 162 13.82 -1.34 10.31
C GLY A 162 13.70 -0.27 11.40
N LYS A 163 14.82 0.02 12.08
CA LYS A 163 14.90 1.05 13.14
C LYS A 163 14.55 2.45 12.66
N GLN A 164 14.71 2.73 11.36
CA GLN A 164 14.40 4.03 10.76
C GLN A 164 12.93 4.42 10.89
N TYR A 165 12.03 3.47 11.13
CA TYR A 165 10.60 3.73 11.28
C TYR A 165 10.17 4.00 12.73
N LEU A 166 11.08 3.86 13.70
CA LEU A 166 10.78 4.08 15.12
C LEU A 166 10.42 5.56 15.36
N GLY A 167 9.29 5.82 16.02
CA GLY A 167 8.80 7.17 16.33
C GLY A 167 8.13 7.90 15.14
N ILE A 168 8.51 7.61 13.90
CA ILE A 168 7.86 8.16 12.69
C ILE A 168 6.67 7.31 12.21
N GLY A 169 6.68 6.01 12.52
CA GLY A 169 5.69 5.05 12.06
C GLY A 169 5.87 4.61 10.60
N LEU A 170 4.93 3.78 10.16
CA LEU A 170 4.80 3.30 8.78
C LEU A 170 3.61 3.96 8.13
N LYS A 171 3.86 4.61 6.99
CA LYS A 171 2.85 5.11 6.08
C LYS A 171 2.89 4.28 4.81
N LEU A 172 1.96 3.35 4.69
CA LEU A 172 1.79 2.54 3.50
C LEU A 172 0.80 3.24 2.59
N GLU A 173 1.13 3.37 1.31
CA GLU A 173 0.24 3.92 0.29
C GLU A 173 0.15 2.94 -0.87
N CYS A 174 -1.07 2.49 -1.17
CA CYS A 174 -1.39 1.72 -2.37
C CYS A 174 -2.06 2.64 -3.39
N THR A 175 -1.48 2.74 -4.58
CA THR A 175 -2.09 3.47 -5.70
C THR A 175 -2.69 2.48 -6.69
N VAL A 176 -3.94 2.74 -7.07
CA VAL A 176 -4.73 1.98 -8.02
C VAL A 176 -4.92 2.83 -9.26
N ALA A 177 -4.53 2.35 -10.43
CA ALA A 177 -4.61 3.10 -11.68
C ALA A 177 -5.16 2.28 -12.84
N ILE A 178 -5.86 2.94 -13.76
CA ILE A 178 -6.25 2.39 -15.06
C ILE A 178 -5.69 3.32 -16.14
N GLY A 179 -4.53 2.96 -16.67
CA GLY A 179 -3.78 3.81 -17.61
C GLY A 179 -3.65 5.24 -17.10
N SER A 180 -3.92 6.22 -17.97
CA SER A 180 -3.93 7.65 -17.63
C SER A 180 -5.32 8.22 -17.29
N VAL A 181 -6.38 7.42 -17.33
CA VAL A 181 -7.76 7.91 -17.24
C VAL A 181 -8.34 7.90 -15.83
N TYR A 182 -7.74 7.11 -14.93
CA TYR A 182 -8.19 6.97 -13.56
C TYR A 182 -7.05 6.59 -12.62
N TRP A 183 -6.97 7.23 -11.46
CA TRP A 183 -6.11 6.80 -10.36
C TRP A 183 -6.70 7.18 -9.00
N GLN A 184 -6.46 6.36 -7.98
CA GLN A 184 -6.75 6.64 -6.57
C GLN A 184 -5.67 6.05 -5.65
N SER A 185 -5.41 6.71 -4.53
CA SER A 185 -4.46 6.25 -3.50
C SER A 185 -5.17 5.95 -2.19
N PHE A 186 -4.79 4.85 -1.55
CA PHE A 186 -5.29 4.37 -0.27
C PHE A 186 -4.13 4.27 0.71
N ASN A 187 -4.26 4.87 1.90
CA ASN A 187 -3.17 4.94 2.86
C ASN A 187 -3.51 4.26 4.19
N ALA A 188 -2.48 3.77 4.86
CA ALA A 188 -2.53 3.24 6.21
C ALA A 188 -1.34 3.78 7.01
N GLU A 189 -1.61 4.39 8.15
CA GLU A 189 -0.59 4.93 9.07
C GLU A 189 -0.58 4.08 10.34
N ILE A 190 0.57 3.45 10.62
CA ILE A 190 0.72 2.44 11.68
C ILE A 190 1.91 2.80 12.57
N PRO A 191 1.74 2.91 13.90
CA PRO A 191 2.84 3.18 14.81
C PRO A 191 3.87 2.05 14.84
N VAL A 192 5.13 2.42 15.09
CA VAL A 192 6.24 1.48 15.26
C VAL A 192 6.94 1.71 16.59
N GLU A 193 7.15 0.63 17.33
CA GLU A 193 7.78 0.65 18.65
C GLU A 193 8.99 -0.29 18.75
N LEU A 194 9.77 -0.14 19.82
CA LEU A 194 10.75 -1.14 20.22
C LEU A 194 10.04 -2.21 21.02
N ARG A 195 10.43 -3.46 20.80
CA ARG A 195 9.96 -4.56 21.64
C ARG A 195 10.59 -4.41 23.02
N GLU A 196 9.79 -4.07 24.03
CA GLU A 196 10.24 -4.13 25.42
C GLU A 196 10.68 -5.57 25.72
N GLN A 197 11.98 -5.74 25.92
CA GLN A 197 12.46 -6.92 26.62
C GLN A 197 12.09 -6.71 28.07
N SER A 198 11.16 -7.51 28.59
CA SER A 198 11.00 -7.63 30.04
C SER A 198 12.38 -7.87 30.63
N SER A 199 12.91 -6.91 31.37
CA SER A 199 14.09 -7.13 32.20
C SER A 199 13.69 -8.21 33.19
N VAL A 200 14.06 -9.45 32.91
CA VAL A 200 14.07 -10.49 33.92
C VAL A 200 15.11 -10.03 34.93
N SER A 201 14.64 -9.43 36.02
CA SER A 201 15.43 -9.27 37.23
C SER A 201 15.86 -10.68 37.65
N ASN A 202 17.09 -11.05 37.32
CA ASN A 202 17.75 -12.22 37.88
C ASN A 202 18.04 -11.91 39.36
N SER A 203 17.02 -12.06 40.21
CA SER A 203 17.15 -12.04 41.66
C SER A 203 16.52 -13.30 42.24
N TRP A 204 17.15 -14.45 41.98
CA TRP A 204 16.77 -15.75 42.52
C TRP A 204 18.00 -16.56 42.96
N TRP A 205 18.68 -16.08 44.01
CA TRP A 205 19.26 -16.93 45.06
C TRP A 205 19.59 -16.05 46.28
N ILE A 206 18.72 -16.05 47.29
CA ILE A 206 19.19 -15.89 48.67
C ILE A 206 19.09 -17.30 49.25
N SER A 207 20.23 -17.94 49.42
CA SER A 207 20.34 -19.23 50.11
C SER A 207 19.92 -19.02 51.56
N SER A 208 18.70 -19.38 51.91
CA SER A 208 18.32 -19.64 53.30
C SER A 208 18.89 -21.00 53.69
N SER A 209 20.18 -21.04 54.04
CA SER A 209 20.69 -22.11 54.89
C SER A 209 20.00 -21.97 56.24
N GLY A 210 19.08 -22.90 56.49
CA GLY A 210 18.40 -23.01 57.77
C GLY A 210 19.37 -23.40 58.86
N GLU A 211 19.77 -22.43 59.68
CA GLU A 211 20.33 -22.68 61.00
C GLU A 211 19.44 -21.99 62.03
N ARG A 212 18.93 -22.80 62.97
CA ARG A 212 18.16 -22.36 64.13
C ARG A 212 19.08 -21.53 65.04
N PRO A 213 18.73 -20.28 65.43
CA PRO A 213 19.42 -19.63 66.52
C PRO A 213 18.77 -20.03 67.86
N THR A 214 19.51 -20.77 68.67
CA THR A 214 19.28 -20.85 70.12
C THR A 214 19.63 -19.51 70.75
N ILE A 215 18.67 -18.95 71.50
CA ILE A 215 18.79 -17.74 72.30
C ILE A 215 19.78 -17.95 73.45
N LEU A 216 20.75 -17.04 73.62
CA LEU A 216 21.17 -16.45 74.90
C LEU A 216 22.33 -15.45 74.67
N GLY A 217 22.19 -14.23 75.22
CA GLY A 217 23.35 -13.44 75.66
C GLY A 217 23.65 -12.11 74.97
N ALA A 218 23.12 -11.04 75.58
CA ALA A 218 23.80 -9.80 75.93
C ALA A 218 24.20 -8.73 74.87
N SER A 219 23.66 -7.54 75.17
CA SER A 219 24.26 -6.19 75.13
C SER A 219 24.31 -5.41 73.81
N SER A 220 23.58 -4.29 73.83
CA SER A 220 23.91 -2.92 73.35
C SER A 220 24.41 -2.80 71.90
N TYR A 221 23.85 -1.97 71.03
CA TYR A 221 23.84 -0.50 71.07
C TYR A 221 22.69 0.06 70.23
N THR A 222 22.18 1.20 70.71
CA THR A 222 21.23 2.13 70.10
C THR A 222 21.65 2.59 68.70
N PHE A 223 20.69 2.76 67.77
CA PHE A 223 20.53 3.99 66.98
C PHE A 223 19.12 4.06 66.39
N MET A 224 18.45 5.18 66.66
CA MET A 224 17.14 5.55 66.12
C MET A 224 17.30 6.07 64.68
N ASN A 225 16.32 5.83 63.80
CA ASN A 225 15.45 6.89 63.26
C ASN A 225 14.42 6.38 62.24
N VAL A 226 13.16 6.49 62.67
CA VAL A 226 11.92 6.91 61.98
C VAL A 226 11.99 7.17 60.46
N LEU A 227 11.12 6.51 59.70
CA LEU A 227 10.46 7.14 58.55
C LEU A 227 8.94 6.87 58.57
N SER A 228 8.22 7.97 58.42
CA SER A 228 6.78 8.16 58.60
C SER A 228 5.95 7.53 57.48
N ILE A 229 4.81 6.92 57.83
CA ILE A 229 3.78 6.49 56.89
C ILE A 229 2.74 7.61 56.81
N THR A 230 2.63 8.28 55.65
CA THR A 230 1.49 9.12 55.31
C THR A 230 0.58 8.39 54.33
N ILE A 231 -0.65 8.15 54.78
CA ILE A 231 -1.77 7.60 54.01
C ILE A 231 -2.28 8.69 53.06
N GLY A 232 -2.26 8.42 51.76
CA GLY A 232 -2.83 9.29 50.73
C GLY A 232 -4.08 8.65 50.11
N VAL A 233 -5.22 9.31 50.32
CA VAL A 233 -6.58 8.92 49.92
C VAL A 233 -6.76 8.93 48.39
N VAL A 234 -7.39 7.87 47.85
CA VAL A 234 -7.83 7.77 46.45
C VAL A 234 -9.09 8.59 46.26
N LEU A 235 -9.03 9.64 45.42
CA LEU A 235 -10.20 10.34 44.89
C LEU A 235 -10.39 9.95 43.42
N SER A 236 -11.39 9.10 43.18
CA SER A 236 -11.90 8.81 41.83
C SER A 236 -12.89 9.89 41.42
N TYR A 237 -12.59 10.61 40.34
CA TYR A 237 -13.57 11.43 39.63
C TYR A 237 -13.87 10.79 38.27
N TYR A 238 -15.10 10.30 38.13
CA TYR A 238 -15.73 10.01 36.84
C TYR A 238 -16.18 11.34 36.22
N LYS A 239 -15.86 11.58 34.94
CA LYS A 239 -16.50 12.65 34.15
C LYS A 239 -17.02 12.09 32.83
N SER A 240 -18.33 12.29 32.69
CA SER A 240 -19.23 11.87 31.61
C SER A 240 -18.87 12.48 30.25
N LEU A 241 -19.13 11.69 29.21
CA LEU A 241 -19.24 12.14 27.82
C LEU A 241 -20.38 13.17 27.67
N SER A 242 -20.17 14.09 26.73
CA SER A 242 -21.20 14.82 25.98
C SER A 242 -20.99 14.56 24.50
#